data_AF-A0A4Y2UX86-F1
#
_entry.id   AF-A0A4Y2UX86-F1
#
_cell.length_a   1.000
_cell.length_b   1.000
_cell.length_c   1.000
_cell.angle_alpha   90.00
_cell.angle_beta   90.00
_cell.angle_gamma   90.00
#
_symmetry.space_group_name_H-M   'P 1'
#
loop_
_entity.id
_entity.type
_entity.pdbx_description
1 polymer ?
#
loop_
_entity_poly.entity_id
_entity_poly.type
_entity_poly.pdbx_seq_one_letter_code
_entity_poly.pdbx_strand_id
1 'polypeptide(L)'
;MSEERFSELYADVLSDCPSDVEFSDSDSDDSDIRPSKRQRRILSDSEADSDEEWNDIDIVPSLEDYSRNSRVPNFECDPPSIVDVIDSFFDEEFFNLVVSQTNLYHTQMKDLHKNSAKTLQWKEVTTNDMKKFLGLLVLMGQTKKTCWRDYWSTDPLVEIPIFPKTMSRMRFEQIFTFFHLSDNVENVLSTDRLYKIRPLLDYVISKSQSMYVPKQQLSLDEAMIPWRGRLKFKTYNPAKITKYGILVRMVCESESGYICNFEVYSDVGKKLEETILSILQP
;
A
#
# COMPACT_ATOMS: atom_id res chain seq x y z
N MET A 1 24.32 -20.49 -4.95
CA MET A 1 25.38 -19.72 -4.26
C MET A 1 24.82 -18.33 -3.96
N SER A 2 24.52 -18.14 -2.66
CA SER A 2 24.15 -16.92 -1.94
C SER A 2 23.10 -15.98 -2.57
N GLU A 3 21.84 -16.21 -2.19
CA GLU A 3 20.75 -15.23 -2.07
C GLU A 3 21.06 -14.18 -0.97
N GLU A 4 22.27 -13.61 -0.96
CA GLU A 4 22.63 -12.58 -0.02
C GLU A 4 22.78 -11.23 -0.69
N ARG A 5 21.99 -10.30 -0.14
CA ARG A 5 22.24 -8.86 -0.08
C ARG A 5 21.86 -8.05 -1.34
N PHE A 6 20.55 -7.82 -1.50
CA PHE A 6 20.14 -6.44 -1.19
C PHE A 6 20.52 -6.26 0.28
N SER A 7 21.74 -5.80 0.55
CA SER A 7 22.00 -5.35 1.91
C SER A 7 20.99 -4.22 2.04
N GLU A 8 20.10 -4.39 2.99
CA GLU A 8 19.34 -3.36 3.62
C GLU A 8 20.29 -2.16 3.86
N LEU A 9 20.50 -1.33 2.85
CA LEU A 9 21.10 -0.01 2.99
C LEU A 9 19.96 0.86 3.52
N TYR A 10 19.53 0.54 4.73
CA TYR A 10 18.67 1.40 5.53
C TYR A 10 19.58 2.52 6.02
N ALA A 11 19.68 3.55 5.19
CA ALA A 11 20.42 4.74 5.56
C ALA A 11 19.60 5.64 6.50
N ASP A 12 18.29 5.44 6.59
CA ASP A 12 17.40 6.26 7.40
C ASP A 12 17.12 5.60 8.75
N VAL A 13 17.53 6.29 9.82
CA VAL A 13 17.29 5.97 11.24
C VAL A 13 15.81 5.73 11.53
N LEU A 14 14.90 6.28 10.71
CA LEU A 14 13.45 6.11 10.86
C LEU A 14 12.91 4.82 10.22
N SER A 15 13.75 4.06 9.49
CA SER A 15 13.44 2.69 9.05
C SER A 15 13.92 1.64 10.08
N ASP A 16 14.69 2.07 11.08
CA ASP A 16 15.16 1.23 12.17
C ASP A 16 14.05 1.11 13.22
N CYS A 17 13.30 0.01 13.19
CA CYS A 17 12.59 -0.42 14.39
C CYS A 17 13.60 -1.17 15.28
N PRO A 18 13.93 -0.66 16.49
CA PRO A 18 14.70 -1.42 17.45
C PRO A 18 13.95 -2.72 17.80
N SER A 19 14.72 -3.79 17.86
CA SER A 19 14.28 -5.17 18.05
C SER A 19 13.90 -5.44 19.52
N ASP A 20 12.70 -5.05 19.93
CA ASP A 20 12.22 -5.39 21.30
C ASP A 20 11.17 -6.51 21.31
N VAL A 21 11.11 -7.34 20.27
CA VAL A 21 10.33 -8.58 20.32
C VAL A 21 11.05 -9.69 19.58
N GLU A 22 11.84 -10.47 20.32
CA GLU A 22 12.22 -11.81 19.91
C GLU A 22 10.95 -12.69 19.89
N PHE A 23 10.34 -12.83 18.73
CA PHE A 23 9.48 -13.98 18.48
C PHE A 23 10.39 -15.13 18.07
N SER A 24 10.46 -16.17 18.89
CA SER A 24 11.16 -17.39 18.52
C SER A 24 10.41 -18.04 17.35
N ASP A 25 11.02 -18.01 16.17
CA ASP A 25 10.63 -18.84 15.03
C ASP A 25 11.01 -20.30 15.35
N SER A 26 10.19 -20.96 16.17
CA SER A 26 10.23 -22.41 16.32
C SER A 26 9.12 -23.00 15.48
N ASP A 27 9.42 -23.23 14.19
CA ASP A 27 8.65 -24.11 13.32
C ASP A 27 8.80 -25.56 13.84
N SER A 28 7.94 -25.95 14.77
CA SER A 28 7.64 -27.34 15.05
C SER A 28 6.20 -27.59 14.64
N ASP A 29 6.03 -28.07 13.41
CA ASP A 29 4.87 -28.90 13.07
C ASP A 29 4.84 -30.08 14.05
N ASP A 30 3.64 -30.43 14.48
CA ASP A 30 3.28 -31.57 15.34
C ASP A 30 3.40 -31.35 16.87
N SER A 31 2.32 -30.84 17.47
CA SER A 31 1.78 -31.45 18.70
C SER A 31 0.32 -31.07 18.90
N ASP A 32 -0.52 -32.09 19.06
CA ASP A 32 -1.92 -32.02 19.49
C ASP A 32 -2.08 -31.18 20.77
N ILE A 33 -2.49 -29.92 20.63
CA ILE A 33 -2.91 -29.09 21.76
C ILE A 33 -4.33 -29.50 22.16
N ARG A 34 -4.42 -30.42 23.12
CA ARG A 34 -5.66 -30.66 23.87
C ARG A 34 -6.09 -29.35 24.54
N PRO A 35 -7.35 -28.90 24.40
CA PRO A 35 -7.78 -27.63 24.98
C PRO A 35 -7.82 -27.74 26.51
N SER A 36 -6.87 -27.06 27.18
CA SER A 36 -6.96 -26.76 28.60
C SER A 36 -8.12 -25.78 28.81
N LYS A 37 -9.13 -26.20 29.57
CA LYS A 37 -10.25 -25.36 30.02
C LYS A 37 -9.73 -24.25 30.94
N ARG A 38 -9.19 -23.16 30.37
CA ARG A 38 -9.15 -21.86 31.04
C ARG A 38 -10.45 -21.15 30.72
N GLN A 39 -11.35 -21.09 31.72
CA GLN A 39 -12.50 -20.19 31.70
C GLN A 39 -12.00 -18.77 31.40
N ARG A 40 -12.25 -18.29 30.18
CA ARG A 40 -12.18 -16.87 29.86
C ARG A 40 -13.29 -16.20 30.68
N ARG A 41 -12.91 -15.43 31.69
CA ARG A 41 -13.82 -14.40 32.24
C ARG A 41 -14.02 -13.38 31.13
N ILE A 42 -15.19 -13.42 30.52
CA ILE A 42 -15.69 -12.38 29.64
C ILE A 42 -15.86 -11.15 30.54
N LEU A 43 -15.01 -10.14 30.37
CA LEU A 43 -15.27 -8.82 30.93
C LEU A 43 -16.37 -8.23 30.06
N SER A 44 -17.59 -8.25 30.61
CA SER A 44 -18.77 -7.61 30.05
C SER A 44 -18.50 -6.11 29.98
N ASP A 45 -18.40 -5.58 28.76
CA ASP A 45 -18.44 -4.15 28.51
C ASP A 45 -19.90 -3.75 28.69
N SER A 46 -20.20 -2.99 29.75
CA SER A 46 -21.55 -2.54 30.07
C SER A 46 -21.87 -1.32 29.21
N GLU A 47 -22.15 -1.56 27.93
CA GLU A 47 -22.95 -0.66 27.12
C GLU A 47 -24.39 -0.70 27.67
N ALA A 48 -25.06 0.45 27.74
CA ALA A 48 -26.40 0.55 28.31
C ALA A 48 -27.35 -0.41 27.59
N ASP A 49 -27.95 -1.34 28.35
CA ASP A 49 -29.00 -2.26 27.87
C ASP A 49 -30.14 -1.43 27.28
N SER A 50 -30.15 -1.26 25.96
CA SER A 50 -31.41 -1.22 25.24
C SER A 50 -31.98 -2.64 25.31
N ASP A 51 -33.23 -2.79 25.76
CA ASP A 51 -33.97 -4.06 25.83
C ASP A 51 -34.27 -4.64 24.43
N GLU A 52 -33.29 -4.64 23.51
CA GLU A 52 -33.40 -5.22 22.19
C GLU A 52 -33.11 -6.72 22.28
N GLU A 53 -34.17 -7.48 22.56
CA GLU A 53 -34.17 -8.94 22.53
C GLU A 53 -33.95 -9.42 21.08
N TRP A 54 -32.92 -10.23 20.85
CA TRP A 54 -32.71 -10.91 19.57
C TRP A 54 -33.98 -11.66 19.18
N ASN A 55 -34.50 -11.40 17.99
CA ASN A 55 -35.69 -12.05 17.47
C ASN A 55 -35.49 -12.47 16.01
N ASP A 56 -36.28 -13.44 15.56
CA ASP A 56 -36.20 -14.00 14.20
C ASP A 56 -36.82 -13.09 13.12
N ILE A 57 -37.21 -11.86 13.48
CA ILE A 57 -37.83 -10.90 12.56
C ILE A 57 -36.77 -9.86 12.20
N ASP A 58 -36.29 -9.94 10.96
CA ASP A 58 -35.41 -8.90 10.42
C ASP A 58 -36.17 -7.56 10.39
N ILE A 59 -35.64 -6.58 11.11
CA ILE A 59 -36.11 -5.20 11.02
C ILE A 59 -35.77 -4.71 9.62
N VAL A 60 -36.78 -4.48 8.78
CA VAL A 60 -36.57 -3.86 7.48
C VAL A 60 -36.34 -2.37 7.70
N PRO A 61 -35.12 -1.85 7.44
CA PRO A 61 -34.87 -0.43 7.60
C PRO A 61 -35.73 0.35 6.61
N SER A 62 -36.36 1.43 7.08
CA SER A 62 -37.02 2.39 6.20
C SER A 62 -35.95 3.20 5.48
N LEU A 63 -35.53 2.75 4.30
CA LEU A 63 -34.54 3.43 3.48
C LEU A 63 -35.25 4.45 2.55
N GLU A 64 -34.67 5.65 2.44
CA GLU A 64 -35.08 6.60 1.39
C GLU A 64 -34.71 6.07 0.01
N ASP A 65 -35.46 6.46 -1.02
CA ASP A 65 -35.16 6.11 -2.40
C ASP A 65 -33.78 6.68 -2.81
N TYR A 66 -32.90 5.80 -3.30
CA TYR A 66 -31.60 6.22 -3.80
C TYR A 66 -31.74 6.94 -5.14
N SER A 67 -31.55 8.26 -5.12
CA SER A 67 -31.73 9.14 -6.29
C SER A 67 -30.43 9.55 -6.98
N ARG A 68 -29.27 9.13 -6.46
CA ARG A 68 -27.97 9.57 -6.98
C ARG A 68 -27.57 8.71 -8.17
N ASN A 69 -27.32 9.34 -9.32
CA ASN A 69 -26.79 8.64 -10.48
C ASN A 69 -25.28 8.39 -10.29
N SER A 70 -24.84 7.17 -10.58
CA SER A 70 -23.41 6.87 -10.71
C SER A 70 -22.81 7.73 -11.83
N ARG A 71 -21.61 8.27 -11.61
CA ARG A 71 -20.93 9.17 -12.54
C ARG A 71 -19.43 8.90 -12.53
N VAL A 72 -18.84 8.94 -13.71
CA VAL A 72 -17.40 9.04 -13.95
C VAL A 72 -17.10 10.44 -14.49
N PRO A 73 -15.83 10.89 -14.48
CA PRO A 73 -15.42 12.09 -15.19
C PRO A 73 -15.89 12.07 -16.64
N ASN A 74 -16.19 13.26 -17.17
CA ASN A 74 -16.49 13.41 -18.58
C ASN A 74 -15.19 13.26 -19.38
N PHE A 75 -15.01 12.09 -20.00
CA PHE A 75 -13.94 11.87 -20.97
C PHE A 75 -14.39 12.29 -22.38
N GLU A 76 -13.44 12.67 -23.23
CA GLU A 76 -13.73 13.09 -24.60
C GLU A 76 -14.32 11.95 -25.46
N CYS A 77 -13.94 10.71 -25.15
CA CYS A 77 -14.41 9.49 -25.82
C CYS A 77 -15.20 8.60 -24.85
N ASP A 78 -16.21 7.88 -25.38
CA ASP A 78 -16.96 6.85 -24.67
C ASP A 78 -16.92 5.53 -25.48
N PRO A 79 -16.18 4.49 -25.04
CA PRO A 79 -15.41 4.44 -23.79
C PRO A 79 -14.13 5.29 -23.85
N PRO A 80 -13.61 5.75 -22.70
CA PRO A 80 -12.36 6.50 -22.64
C PRO A 80 -11.16 5.67 -23.08
N SER A 81 -10.12 6.32 -23.59
CA SER A 81 -8.88 5.60 -23.85
C SER A 81 -8.17 5.25 -22.54
N ILE A 82 -7.39 4.17 -22.53
CA ILE A 82 -6.61 3.77 -21.35
C ILE A 82 -5.68 4.91 -20.90
N VAL A 83 -5.15 5.69 -21.85
CA VAL A 83 -4.25 6.81 -21.55
C VAL A 83 -4.99 7.89 -20.79
N ASP A 84 -6.21 8.26 -21.21
CA ASP A 84 -7.01 9.29 -20.54
C ASP A 84 -7.39 8.87 -19.11
N VAL A 85 -7.71 7.59 -18.91
CA VAL A 85 -8.01 7.05 -17.57
C VAL A 85 -6.76 7.07 -16.68
N ILE A 86 -5.59 6.72 -17.23
CA ILE A 86 -4.34 6.75 -16.46
C ILE A 86 -3.92 8.19 -16.14
N ASP A 87 -3.97 9.11 -17.10
CA ASP A 87 -3.55 10.49 -16.91
C ASP A 87 -4.51 11.27 -15.99
N SER A 88 -5.78 10.85 -15.87
CA SER A 88 -6.71 11.42 -14.89
C SER A 88 -6.45 10.97 -13.45
N PHE A 89 -5.95 9.73 -13.26
CA PHE A 89 -5.61 9.17 -11.96
C PHE A 89 -4.18 9.50 -11.50
N PHE A 90 -3.23 9.59 -12.44
CA PHE A 90 -1.82 9.89 -12.22
C PHE A 90 -1.46 11.16 -13.00
N ASP A 91 -1.91 12.29 -12.48
CA ASP A 91 -1.75 13.58 -13.14
C ASP A 91 -0.40 14.24 -12.81
N GLU A 92 -0.27 15.52 -13.19
CA GLU A 92 0.93 16.31 -12.92
C GLU A 92 1.22 16.44 -11.42
N GLU A 93 0.19 16.50 -10.56
CA GLU A 93 0.37 16.58 -9.11
C GLU A 93 1.02 15.31 -8.56
N PHE A 94 0.53 14.13 -8.98
CA PHE A 94 1.16 12.86 -8.63
C PHE A 94 2.63 12.82 -9.03
N PHE A 95 2.93 13.13 -10.29
CA PHE A 95 4.29 13.05 -10.79
C PHE A 95 5.21 14.07 -10.12
N ASN A 96 4.73 15.28 -9.86
CA ASN A 96 5.49 16.30 -9.13
C ASN A 96 5.79 15.85 -7.70
N LEU A 97 4.83 15.25 -7.00
CA LEU A 97 5.05 14.68 -5.67
C LEU A 97 6.15 13.63 -5.69
N VAL A 98 5.99 12.56 -6.48
CA VAL A 98 6.95 11.44 -6.45
C VAL A 98 8.34 11.84 -6.95
N VAL A 99 8.44 12.74 -7.93
CA VAL A 99 9.71 13.21 -8.47
C VAL A 99 10.43 14.11 -7.48
N SER A 100 9.73 15.12 -6.93
CA SER A 100 10.33 16.07 -5.99
C SER A 100 10.82 15.37 -4.74
N GLN A 101 10.01 14.47 -4.17
CA GLN A 101 10.36 13.74 -2.95
C GLN A 101 11.49 12.73 -3.17
N THR A 102 11.55 12.06 -4.32
CA THR A 102 12.66 11.16 -4.68
C THR A 102 13.98 11.93 -4.81
N ASN A 103 13.99 13.08 -5.49
CA ASN A 103 15.19 13.91 -5.64
C ASN A 103 15.64 14.53 -4.32
N LEU A 104 14.69 14.97 -3.50
CA LEU A 104 14.95 15.49 -2.16
C LEU A 104 15.56 14.42 -1.26
N TYR A 105 15.00 13.20 -1.26
CA TYR A 105 15.53 12.09 -0.49
C TYR A 105 16.96 11.73 -0.87
N HIS A 106 17.27 11.70 -2.17
CA HIS A 106 18.67 11.55 -2.60
C HIS A 106 19.57 12.63 -1.98
N THR A 107 19.16 13.90 -2.01
CA THR A 107 19.94 15.00 -1.42
C THR A 107 20.16 14.83 0.07
N GLN A 108 19.14 14.36 0.80
CA GLN A 108 19.21 14.10 2.24
C GLN A 108 20.11 12.91 2.60
N MET A 109 20.17 11.88 1.75
CA MET A 109 20.75 10.59 2.09
C MET A 109 22.03 10.22 1.33
N LYS A 110 22.47 11.05 0.37
CA LYS A 110 23.64 10.79 -0.49
C LYS A 110 24.93 10.50 0.27
N ASP A 111 25.13 11.12 1.43
CA ASP A 111 26.38 10.98 2.20
C ASP A 111 26.40 9.67 3.03
N LEU A 112 25.21 9.15 3.34
CA LEU A 112 25.03 7.88 4.05
C LEU A 112 25.12 6.67 3.10
N HIS A 113 24.66 6.85 1.86
CA HIS A 113 24.86 5.88 0.80
C HIS A 113 26.26 6.06 0.21
N LYS A 114 27.27 5.41 0.81
CA LYS A 114 28.63 5.40 0.25
C LYS A 114 28.62 4.86 -1.18
N ASN A 115 28.72 5.77 -2.14
CA ASN A 115 28.83 5.44 -3.54
C ASN A 115 30.16 4.72 -3.78
N SER A 116 30.08 3.47 -4.23
CA SER A 116 31.25 2.80 -4.82
C SER A 116 31.72 3.60 -6.03
N ALA A 117 33.01 3.62 -6.35
CA ALA A 117 33.51 4.28 -7.58
C ALA A 117 32.84 3.77 -8.88
N LYS A 118 32.07 2.67 -8.81
CA LYS A 118 31.29 2.07 -9.91
C LYS A 118 29.83 2.54 -9.99
N THR A 119 29.32 3.32 -9.04
CA THR A 119 27.94 3.84 -9.13
C THR A 119 27.87 4.98 -10.14
N LEU A 120 26.83 4.97 -10.97
CA LEU A 120 26.54 6.08 -11.89
C LEU A 120 26.44 7.38 -11.10
N GLN A 121 26.93 8.49 -11.65
CA GLN A 121 26.74 9.80 -11.04
C GLN A 121 25.23 10.08 -10.94
N TRP A 122 24.78 10.62 -9.81
CA TRP A 122 23.38 10.99 -9.66
C TRP A 122 22.98 12.03 -10.70
N LYS A 123 21.83 11.79 -11.32
CA LYS A 123 21.14 12.74 -12.19
C LYS A 123 19.73 12.88 -11.64
N GLU A 124 19.28 14.12 -11.49
CA GLU A 124 17.90 14.42 -11.09
C GLU A 124 16.90 13.58 -11.88
N VAL A 125 15.97 12.97 -11.15
CA VAL A 125 14.84 12.24 -11.71
C VAL A 125 13.89 13.24 -12.34
N THR A 126 13.47 12.95 -13.56
CA THR A 126 12.46 13.75 -14.29
C THR A 126 11.13 13.00 -14.31
N THR A 127 10.04 13.70 -14.63
CA THR A 127 8.73 13.06 -14.86
C THR A 127 8.80 11.93 -15.89
N ASN A 128 9.59 12.09 -16.96
CA ASN A 128 9.78 11.05 -17.96
C ASN A 128 10.55 9.83 -17.41
N ASP A 129 11.57 10.05 -16.57
CA ASP A 129 12.26 8.96 -15.89
C ASP A 129 11.29 8.20 -14.97
N MET A 130 10.46 8.91 -14.22
CA MET A 130 9.51 8.31 -13.29
C MET A 130 8.39 7.54 -14.02
N LYS A 131 7.84 8.09 -15.11
CA LYS A 131 6.88 7.37 -15.97
C LYS A 131 7.45 6.05 -16.48
N LYS A 132 8.71 6.06 -16.96
CA LYS A 132 9.42 4.85 -17.38
C LYS A 132 9.64 3.87 -16.22
N PHE A 133 10.08 4.35 -15.07
CA PHE A 133 10.32 3.54 -13.88
C PHE A 133 9.05 2.82 -13.41
N LEU A 134 7.94 3.55 -13.24
CA LEU A 134 6.65 2.99 -12.84
C LEU A 134 6.10 2.03 -13.91
N GLY A 135 6.22 2.38 -15.19
CA GLY A 135 5.82 1.50 -16.30
C GLY A 135 6.59 0.18 -16.29
N LEU A 136 7.89 0.20 -16.00
CA LEU A 136 8.68 -1.02 -15.83
C LEU A 136 8.23 -1.83 -14.60
N LEU A 137 7.89 -1.20 -13.47
CA LEU A 137 7.35 -1.92 -12.30
C LEU A 137 6.03 -2.62 -12.61
N VAL A 138 5.11 -1.95 -13.33
CA VAL A 138 3.85 -2.56 -13.80
C VAL A 138 4.16 -3.79 -14.69
N LEU A 139 5.11 -3.65 -15.61
CA LEU A 139 5.51 -4.75 -16.50
C LEU A 139 6.18 -5.91 -15.76
N MET A 140 6.97 -5.64 -14.72
CA MET A 140 7.55 -6.67 -13.84
C MET A 140 6.46 -7.47 -13.12
N GLY A 141 5.35 -6.83 -12.77
CA GLY A 141 4.18 -7.50 -12.20
C GLY A 141 3.57 -8.55 -13.16
N GLN A 142 3.63 -8.29 -14.47
CA GLN A 142 3.11 -9.16 -15.52
C GLN A 142 4.11 -10.25 -15.96
N THR A 143 5.40 -9.90 -16.04
CA THR A 143 6.46 -10.74 -16.63
C THR A 143 7.36 -11.41 -15.58
N LYS A 144 6.83 -11.60 -14.37
CA LYS A 144 7.51 -12.04 -13.14
C LYS A 144 8.73 -12.95 -13.40
N LYS A 145 9.92 -12.43 -13.09
CA LYS A 145 11.18 -13.18 -13.02
C LYS A 145 11.57 -13.49 -11.59
N THR A 146 12.25 -14.62 -11.38
CA THR A 146 12.78 -15.03 -10.08
C THR A 146 13.87 -14.08 -9.58
N CYS A 147 14.79 -13.70 -10.47
CA CYS A 147 15.80 -12.69 -10.22
C CYS A 147 15.42 -11.40 -10.96
N TRP A 148 15.26 -10.30 -10.22
CA TRP A 148 14.89 -9.02 -10.84
C TRP A 148 15.98 -8.48 -11.78
N ARG A 149 17.26 -8.85 -11.58
CA ARG A 149 18.35 -8.41 -12.48
C ARG A 149 18.21 -9.00 -13.88
N ASP A 150 17.52 -10.14 -14.01
CA ASP A 150 17.32 -10.83 -15.28
C ASP A 150 16.39 -10.06 -16.22
N TYR A 151 15.65 -9.06 -15.73
CA TYR A 151 14.92 -8.13 -16.59
C TYR A 151 15.87 -7.35 -17.53
N TRP A 152 17.14 -7.19 -17.15
CA TRP A 152 18.18 -6.59 -17.98
C TRP A 152 19.18 -7.61 -18.54
N SER A 153 18.83 -8.90 -18.53
CA SER A 153 19.67 -9.94 -19.13
C SER A 153 19.72 -9.80 -20.66
N THR A 154 20.88 -10.11 -21.23
CA THR A 154 21.09 -10.25 -22.69
C THR A 154 21.13 -11.71 -23.12
N ASP A 155 20.84 -12.65 -22.21
CA ASP A 155 20.73 -14.07 -22.54
C ASP A 155 19.44 -14.30 -23.36
N PRO A 156 19.53 -14.83 -24.60
CA PRO A 156 18.37 -15.07 -25.46
C PRO A 156 17.28 -15.95 -24.84
N LEU A 157 17.61 -16.77 -23.83
CA LEU A 157 16.65 -17.64 -23.15
C LEU A 157 15.71 -16.89 -22.21
N VAL A 158 16.13 -15.72 -21.72
CA VAL A 158 15.40 -14.97 -20.69
C VAL A 158 15.25 -13.48 -21.00
N GLU A 159 15.83 -12.96 -22.08
CA GLU A 159 15.79 -11.55 -22.40
C GLU A 159 14.34 -11.03 -22.56
N ILE A 160 14.10 -9.83 -22.05
CA ILE A 160 12.88 -9.07 -22.35
C ILE A 160 13.32 -7.69 -22.84
N PRO A 161 13.51 -7.51 -24.17
CA PRO A 161 14.25 -6.37 -24.71
C PRO A 161 13.72 -4.99 -24.34
N ILE A 162 12.43 -4.87 -23.98
CA ILE A 162 11.81 -3.59 -23.61
C ILE A 162 12.46 -2.96 -22.37
N PHE A 163 12.93 -3.75 -21.40
CA PHE A 163 13.57 -3.26 -20.18
C PHE A 163 14.84 -2.45 -20.46
N PRO A 164 15.91 -3.04 -21.04
CA PRO A 164 17.14 -2.28 -21.36
C PRO A 164 16.91 -1.19 -22.41
N LYS A 165 15.92 -1.33 -23.31
CA LYS A 165 15.54 -0.27 -24.27
C LYS A 165 14.89 0.94 -23.60
N THR A 166 14.19 0.74 -22.47
CA THR A 166 13.43 1.80 -21.80
C THR A 166 14.30 2.57 -20.80
N MET A 167 15.06 1.84 -19.97
CA MET A 167 15.91 2.40 -18.93
C MET A 167 17.08 1.45 -18.67
N SER A 168 18.28 1.97 -18.42
CA SER A 168 19.41 1.11 -18.04
C SER A 168 19.21 0.53 -16.64
N ARG A 169 19.77 -0.66 -16.38
CA ARG A 169 19.69 -1.31 -15.05
C ARG A 169 20.19 -0.38 -13.95
N MET A 170 21.33 0.29 -14.18
CA MET A 170 21.92 1.20 -13.19
C MET A 170 21.01 2.39 -12.87
N ARG A 171 20.32 2.96 -13.88
CA ARG A 171 19.38 4.07 -13.65
C ARG A 171 18.15 3.58 -12.89
N PHE A 172 17.64 2.39 -13.21
CA PHE A 172 16.54 1.79 -12.47
C PHE A 172 16.92 1.53 -11.00
N GLU A 173 18.09 0.94 -10.74
CA GLU A 173 18.64 0.73 -9.39
C GLU A 173 18.75 2.04 -8.61
N GLN A 174 19.29 3.10 -9.23
CA GLN A 174 19.39 4.41 -8.60
C GLN A 174 18.02 4.97 -8.19
N ILE A 175 17.04 4.97 -9.11
CA ILE A 175 15.69 5.47 -8.80
C ILE A 175 15.06 4.61 -7.72
N PHE A 176 15.18 3.28 -7.81
CA PHE A 176 14.64 2.35 -6.83
C PHE A 176 15.23 2.57 -5.42
N THR A 177 16.54 2.80 -5.32
CA THR A 177 17.21 3.05 -4.03
C THR A 177 16.75 4.35 -3.38
N PHE A 178 16.48 5.40 -4.15
CA PHE A 178 16.11 6.71 -3.62
C PHE A 178 14.62 7.04 -3.73
N PHE A 179 13.79 6.09 -4.17
CA PHE A 179 12.36 6.29 -4.32
C PHE A 179 11.73 6.66 -2.98
N HIS A 180 11.09 7.82 -2.93
CA HIS A 180 10.56 8.37 -1.68
C HIS A 180 9.32 9.24 -1.94
N LEU A 181 8.52 9.44 -0.89
CA LEU A 181 7.16 10.02 -0.99
C LEU A 181 6.87 11.13 0.04
N SER A 182 7.83 11.48 0.89
CA SER A 182 7.65 12.44 1.98
C SER A 182 8.94 13.21 2.27
N ASP A 183 8.86 14.42 2.84
CA ASP A 183 10.05 15.08 3.35
C ASP A 183 10.41 14.54 4.74
N ASN A 184 11.61 13.98 4.92
CA ASN A 184 12.06 13.50 6.23
C ASN A 184 12.21 14.62 7.26
N VAL A 185 12.49 15.86 6.84
CA VAL A 185 12.71 17.00 7.75
C VAL A 185 11.39 17.47 8.36
N GLU A 186 10.33 17.55 7.58
CA GLU A 186 9.01 17.99 8.05
C GLU A 186 8.37 16.99 9.03
N ASN A 187 8.76 15.72 8.94
CA ASN A 187 8.10 14.62 9.65
C ASN A 187 8.84 14.09 10.88
N VAL A 188 9.92 14.75 11.31
CA VAL A 188 10.74 14.31 12.46
C VAL A 188 9.94 14.13 13.75
N LEU A 189 8.87 14.93 13.93
CA LEU A 189 8.00 14.90 15.12
C LEU A 189 6.62 14.29 14.86
N SER A 190 6.41 13.68 13.70
CA SER A 190 5.11 13.12 13.36
C SER A 190 4.76 11.93 14.26
N THR A 191 3.57 11.97 14.85
CA THR A 191 2.98 10.83 15.58
C THR A 191 2.28 9.84 14.64
N ASP A 192 2.08 10.23 13.37
CA ASP A 192 1.47 9.39 12.35
C ASP A 192 2.47 8.34 11.86
N ARG A 193 2.25 7.07 12.18
CA ARG A 193 3.11 5.96 11.75
C ARG A 193 3.15 5.74 10.23
N LEU A 194 2.25 6.38 9.47
CA LEU A 194 2.20 6.33 8.01
C LEU A 194 2.80 7.56 7.33
N TYR A 195 3.43 8.49 8.08
CA TYR A 195 3.90 9.77 7.53
C TYR A 195 4.74 9.64 6.26
N LYS A 196 5.54 8.57 6.13
CA LYS A 196 6.39 8.30 4.95
C LYS A 196 5.62 8.11 3.65
N ILE A 197 4.37 7.67 3.75
CA ILE A 197 3.48 7.43 2.61
C ILE A 197 2.25 8.34 2.63
N ARG A 198 2.09 9.15 3.68
CA ARG A 198 0.91 10.00 3.90
C ARG A 198 0.59 10.89 2.69
N PRO A 199 1.56 11.61 2.07
CA PRO A 199 1.26 12.44 0.91
C PRO A 199 0.67 11.64 -0.26
N LEU A 200 1.18 10.41 -0.48
CA LEU A 200 0.64 9.52 -1.51
C LEU A 200 -0.74 8.99 -1.14
N LEU A 201 -0.95 8.57 0.12
CA LEU A 201 -2.24 8.06 0.58
C LEU A 201 -3.34 9.11 0.40
N ASP A 202 -3.09 10.34 0.85
CA ASP A 202 -4.05 11.43 0.77
C ASP A 202 -4.39 11.76 -0.69
N TYR A 203 -3.37 11.77 -1.57
CA TYR A 203 -3.58 11.90 -3.02
C TYR A 203 -4.46 10.79 -3.59
N VAL A 204 -4.15 9.51 -3.30
CA VAL A 204 -4.88 8.37 -3.87
C VAL A 204 -6.31 8.29 -3.34
N ILE A 205 -6.54 8.59 -2.06
CA ILE A 205 -7.88 8.64 -1.46
C ILE A 205 -8.70 9.75 -2.12
N SER A 206 -8.15 10.96 -2.21
CA SER A 206 -8.80 12.10 -2.87
C SER A 206 -9.15 11.80 -4.35
N LYS A 207 -8.23 11.16 -5.08
CA LYS A 207 -8.49 10.69 -6.45
C LYS A 207 -9.59 9.64 -6.50
N SER A 208 -9.56 8.67 -5.59
CA SER A 208 -10.57 7.60 -5.52
C SER A 208 -11.97 8.17 -5.31
N GLN A 209 -12.12 9.14 -4.41
CA GLN A 209 -13.40 9.78 -4.07
C GLN A 209 -13.91 10.72 -5.19
N SER A 210 -13.02 11.39 -5.91
CA SER A 210 -13.40 12.35 -6.96
C SER A 210 -13.64 11.73 -8.34
N MET A 211 -13.00 10.61 -8.65
CA MET A 211 -13.04 9.95 -9.97
C MET A 211 -14.28 9.07 -10.19
N TYR A 212 -15.08 8.81 -9.16
CA TYR A 212 -16.26 7.97 -9.31
C TYR A 212 -17.30 8.24 -8.22
N VAL A 213 -18.55 8.40 -8.64
CA VAL A 213 -19.71 8.36 -7.73
C VAL A 213 -20.30 6.95 -7.76
N PRO A 214 -20.27 6.22 -6.62
CA PRO A 214 -20.75 4.85 -6.58
C PRO A 214 -22.27 4.73 -6.71
N LYS A 215 -22.71 3.51 -7.04
CA LYS A 215 -24.12 3.10 -6.91
C LYS A 215 -24.48 2.88 -5.44
N GLN A 216 -25.73 2.53 -5.18
CA GLN A 216 -26.27 2.36 -3.83
C GLN A 216 -25.56 1.25 -3.04
N GLN A 217 -25.17 0.17 -3.70
CA GLN A 217 -24.66 -1.04 -3.06
C GLN A 217 -23.16 -0.94 -2.83
N LEU A 218 -22.75 -0.81 -1.58
CA LEU A 218 -21.36 -0.78 -1.17
C LEU A 218 -20.99 -2.06 -0.39
N SER A 219 -19.73 -2.46 -0.51
CA SER A 219 -19.12 -3.55 0.25
C SER A 219 -17.98 -2.99 1.09
N LEU A 220 -18.00 -3.29 2.39
CA LEU A 220 -16.94 -2.96 3.33
C LEU A 220 -16.22 -4.25 3.72
N ASP A 221 -14.91 -4.31 3.47
CA ASP A 221 -14.11 -5.49 3.82
C ASP A 221 -12.63 -5.10 4.08
N GLU A 222 -11.88 -6.10 4.53
CA GLU A 222 -10.46 -6.05 4.82
C GLU A 222 -9.63 -6.75 3.73
N ALA A 223 -8.69 -6.00 3.15
CA ALA A 223 -7.64 -6.50 2.28
C ALA A 223 -6.30 -6.61 3.03
N MET A 224 -5.44 -7.51 2.58
CA MET A 224 -4.09 -7.66 3.12
C MET A 224 -3.04 -7.52 2.02
N ILE A 225 -2.13 -6.55 2.20
CA ILE A 225 -0.96 -6.39 1.36
C ILE A 225 0.15 -7.28 1.94
N PRO A 226 0.66 -8.29 1.21
CA PRO A 226 1.67 -9.20 1.72
C PRO A 226 2.93 -8.46 2.15
N TRP A 227 3.34 -8.62 3.41
CA TRP A 227 4.56 -8.05 3.93
C TRP A 227 5.13 -8.90 5.06
N ARG A 228 6.40 -9.30 4.92
CA ARG A 228 7.12 -10.09 5.93
C ARG A 228 8.24 -9.32 6.63
N GLY A 229 8.60 -8.14 6.13
CA GLY A 229 9.68 -7.32 6.68
C GLY A 229 9.36 -6.74 8.07
N ARG A 230 10.33 -5.97 8.60
CA ARG A 230 10.20 -5.25 9.86
C ARG A 230 9.25 -4.07 9.68
N LEU A 231 8.10 -4.09 10.35
CA LEU A 231 7.11 -3.01 10.34
C LEU A 231 6.29 -3.09 11.62
N LYS A 232 6.16 -1.97 12.34
CA LYS A 232 5.52 -1.93 13.68
C LYS A 232 4.06 -2.37 13.68
N PHE A 233 3.33 -2.03 12.61
CA PHE A 233 1.88 -2.28 12.48
C PHE A 233 1.56 -3.45 11.53
N LYS A 234 2.50 -4.36 11.32
CA LYS A 234 2.25 -5.61 10.59
C LYS A 234 1.20 -6.44 11.35
N THR A 235 0.19 -6.90 10.64
CA THR A 235 -0.88 -7.71 11.20
C THR A 235 -0.66 -9.20 10.88
N TYR A 236 -1.18 -10.06 11.76
CA TYR A 236 -1.25 -11.50 11.54
C TYR A 236 -2.71 -11.96 11.55
N ASN A 237 -3.16 -12.57 10.46
CA ASN A 237 -4.48 -13.20 10.38
C ASN A 237 -4.34 -14.67 9.95
N PRO A 238 -4.48 -15.64 10.87
CA PRO A 238 -4.29 -17.05 10.57
C PRO A 238 -5.34 -17.61 9.59
N ALA A 239 -6.49 -16.94 9.46
CA ALA A 239 -7.58 -17.37 8.59
C ALA A 239 -7.41 -16.92 7.12
N LYS A 240 -6.42 -16.08 6.82
CA LYS A 240 -6.14 -15.58 5.46
C LYS A 240 -4.97 -16.35 4.83
N ILE A 241 -5.00 -16.52 3.50
CA ILE A 241 -3.92 -17.18 2.72
C ILE A 241 -2.58 -16.46 2.96
N THR A 242 -2.60 -15.14 2.80
CA THR A 242 -1.52 -14.27 3.26
C THR A 242 -1.74 -14.06 4.75
N LYS A 243 -0.94 -14.71 5.59
CA LYS A 243 -1.09 -14.60 7.04
C LYS A 243 -0.50 -13.33 7.63
N TYR A 244 0.58 -12.81 7.02
CA TYR A 244 1.30 -11.63 7.50
C TYR A 244 1.26 -10.53 6.45
N GLY A 245 0.88 -9.32 6.88
CA GLY A 245 0.84 -8.19 5.98
C GLY A 245 0.36 -6.89 6.59
N ILE A 246 0.19 -5.91 5.71
CA ILE A 246 -0.41 -4.62 6.04
C ILE A 246 -1.91 -4.77 5.82
N LEU A 247 -2.69 -4.56 6.87
CA LEU A 247 -4.15 -4.60 6.83
C LEU A 247 -4.66 -3.27 6.26
N VAL A 248 -5.55 -3.36 5.28
CA VAL A 248 -6.24 -2.22 4.67
C VAL A 248 -7.73 -2.48 4.75
N ARG A 249 -8.48 -1.53 5.29
CA ARG A 249 -9.95 -1.55 5.29
C ARG A 249 -10.43 -0.69 4.15
N MET A 250 -11.39 -1.16 3.38
CA MET A 250 -11.82 -0.44 2.19
C MET A 250 -13.32 -0.58 1.97
N VAL A 251 -13.90 0.48 1.42
CA VAL A 251 -15.26 0.48 0.92
C VAL A 251 -15.21 0.51 -0.60
N CYS A 252 -15.87 -0.47 -1.21
CA CYS A 252 -15.93 -0.64 -2.66
C CYS A 252 -17.37 -0.61 -3.15
N GLU A 253 -17.58 -0.16 -4.38
CA GLU A 253 -18.87 -0.32 -5.05
C GLU A 253 -19.05 -1.78 -5.51
N SER A 254 -20.22 -2.36 -5.22
CA SER A 254 -20.41 -3.81 -5.27
C SER A 254 -20.39 -4.40 -6.68
N GLU A 255 -20.83 -3.64 -7.69
CA GLU A 255 -20.93 -4.13 -9.07
C GLU A 255 -19.61 -4.03 -9.85
N SER A 256 -18.89 -2.92 -9.69
CA SER A 256 -17.64 -2.62 -10.40
C SER A 256 -16.38 -3.04 -9.63
N GLY A 257 -16.47 -3.21 -8.30
CA GLY A 257 -15.32 -3.41 -7.43
C GLY A 257 -14.44 -2.17 -7.28
N TYR A 258 -14.92 -0.99 -7.70
CA TYR A 258 -14.18 0.26 -7.56
C TYR A 258 -13.98 0.62 -6.09
N ILE A 259 -12.75 0.94 -5.71
CA ILE A 259 -12.39 1.34 -4.34
C ILE A 259 -12.77 2.80 -4.15
N CYS A 260 -13.82 3.07 -3.38
CA CYS A 260 -14.29 4.44 -3.13
C CYS A 260 -13.43 5.14 -2.08
N ASN A 261 -13.08 4.43 -1.00
CA ASN A 261 -12.25 4.93 0.08
C ASN A 261 -11.55 3.76 0.79
N PHE A 262 -10.41 4.02 1.44
CA PHE A 262 -9.70 3.02 2.23
C PHE A 262 -8.85 3.64 3.34
N GLU A 263 -8.63 2.86 4.40
CA GLU A 263 -7.75 3.21 5.51
C GLU A 263 -6.71 2.10 5.72
N VAL A 264 -5.44 2.48 5.84
CA VAL A 264 -4.35 1.57 6.20
C VAL A 264 -4.27 1.48 7.73
N TYR A 265 -4.35 0.26 8.26
CA TYR A 265 -4.17 0.05 9.70
C TYR A 265 -2.74 0.35 10.12
N SER A 266 -2.60 1.20 11.15
CA SER A 266 -1.31 1.68 11.63
C SER A 266 -1.04 1.38 13.11
N ASP A 267 -1.79 0.47 13.74
CA ASP A 267 -1.68 0.15 15.18
C ASP A 267 -1.89 1.38 16.10
N VAL A 268 -2.72 2.31 15.62
CA VAL A 268 -3.36 3.33 16.45
C VAL A 268 -4.76 2.82 16.76
N GLY A 269 -5.06 2.58 18.03
CA GLY A 269 -6.36 2.10 18.47
C GLY A 269 -7.45 3.13 18.18
N LYS A 270 -8.44 2.75 17.39
CA LYS A 270 -9.71 3.45 17.20
C LYS A 270 -10.84 2.49 17.53
N LYS A 271 -11.97 3.00 17.99
CA LYS A 271 -13.16 2.15 18.13
C LYS A 271 -13.59 1.67 16.74
N LEU A 272 -14.15 0.47 16.66
CA LEU A 272 -14.59 -0.10 15.38
C LEU A 272 -15.61 0.82 14.69
N GLU A 273 -16.56 1.36 15.45
CA GLU A 273 -17.56 2.29 14.95
C GLU A 273 -16.92 3.54 14.32
N GLU A 274 -15.94 4.14 14.99
CA GLU A 274 -15.20 5.31 14.48
C GLU A 274 -14.46 4.98 13.19
N THR A 275 -13.83 3.80 13.10
CA THR A 275 -13.17 3.32 11.88
C THR A 275 -14.18 3.16 10.74
N ILE A 276 -15.31 2.49 10.99
CA ILE A 276 -16.35 2.29 9.97
C ILE A 276 -16.88 3.63 9.48
N LEU A 277 -17.24 4.52 10.40
CA LEU A 277 -17.74 5.86 10.06
C LEU A 277 -16.70 6.66 9.27
N SER A 278 -15.42 6.57 9.62
CA SER A 278 -14.36 7.29 8.91
C SER A 278 -14.15 6.82 7.47
N ILE A 279 -14.37 5.52 7.20
CA ILE A 279 -14.21 4.94 5.86
C ILE A 279 -15.46 5.21 5.01
N LEU A 280 -16.64 5.20 5.62
CA LEU A 280 -17.90 5.47 4.94
C LEU A 280 -18.14 6.97 4.66
N GLN A 281 -17.43 7.85 5.37
CA GLN A 281 -17.47 9.27 5.08
C GLN A 281 -16.78 9.58 3.73
N PRO A 282 -17.40 10.44 2.89
CA PRO A 282 -16.87 10.80 1.58
C PRO A 282 -15.60 11.65 1.64
#